data_AF-A0A2E0YX84-F1
#
_entry.id   AF-A0A2E0YX84-F1
#
_cell.length_a   1.000
_cell.length_b   1.000
_cell.length_c   1.000
_cell.angle_alpha   90.00
_cell.angle_beta   90.00
_cell.angle_gamma   90.00
#
_symmetry.space_group_name_H-M   'P 1'
#
loop_
_entity.id
_entity.type
_entity.pdbx_description
1 polymer ?
#
loop_
_entity_poly.entity_id
_entity_poly.type
_entity_poly.pdbx_seq_one_letter_code
_entity_poly.pdbx_strand_id
1 'polypeptide(L)'
;MHGFRVFLTAGAVSAMTLLLWHSRAAAEPLEHYQPPLLAKAERALERGQPRRSLALLQGRVLELRPGAQRAAAHDLVCRAYFAQGDWQRAEPACDAAVEEGGGSAAWSFRNNRGVMRLLQGRTDAAIADFRAAARLQPRSRPVAKNLALAERTAAAQFSLR
;
A
#
# COMPACT_ATOMS: atom_id res chain seq x y z
N MET A 1 -57.72 -39.67 -16.10
CA MET A 1 -57.41 -38.69 -15.04
C MET A 1 -55.94 -38.85 -14.71
N HIS A 2 -55.09 -38.21 -15.52
CA HIS A 2 -54.24 -37.05 -15.19
C HIS A 2 -52.94 -37.41 -14.44
N GLY A 3 -51.86 -37.51 -15.23
CA GLY A 3 -50.48 -37.54 -14.75
C GLY A 3 -49.99 -36.13 -14.41
N PHE A 4 -49.24 -36.02 -13.31
CA PHE A 4 -48.70 -34.77 -12.81
C PHE A 4 -47.27 -34.59 -13.38
N ARG A 5 -47.11 -33.70 -14.36
CA ARG A 5 -45.81 -33.22 -14.83
C ARG A 5 -45.42 -32.01 -13.98
N VAL A 6 -44.39 -32.16 -13.14
CA VAL A 6 -43.79 -31.03 -12.41
C VAL A 6 -42.97 -30.22 -13.40
N PHE A 7 -43.50 -29.05 -13.79
CA PHE A 7 -42.76 -28.01 -14.47
C PHE A 7 -41.90 -27.27 -13.43
N LEU A 8 -40.58 -27.48 -13.47
CA LEU A 8 -39.61 -26.59 -12.82
C LEU A 8 -39.60 -25.27 -13.59
N THR A 9 -40.28 -24.26 -13.05
CA THR A 9 -40.29 -22.91 -13.63
C THR A 9 -38.94 -22.24 -13.41
N ALA A 10 -38.47 -21.56 -14.45
CA ALA A 10 -37.24 -20.77 -14.53
C ALA A 10 -37.28 -19.49 -13.65
N GLY A 11 -37.76 -19.59 -12.40
CA GLY A 11 -37.82 -18.49 -11.44
C GLY A 11 -36.65 -18.45 -10.46
N ALA A 12 -35.89 -19.53 -10.33
CA ALA A 12 -34.85 -19.65 -9.31
C ALA A 12 -33.50 -19.00 -9.68
N VAL A 13 -33.26 -18.67 -10.95
CA VAL A 13 -31.97 -18.12 -11.39
C VAL A 13 -31.88 -16.60 -11.15
N SER A 14 -33.02 -15.88 -11.15
CA SER A 14 -33.04 -14.42 -10.94
C SER A 14 -32.89 -14.00 -9.47
N ALA A 15 -33.19 -14.88 -8.53
CA ALA A 15 -33.00 -14.59 -7.09
C ALA A 15 -31.53 -14.70 -6.65
N MET A 16 -30.71 -15.45 -7.39
CA MET A 16 -29.30 -15.68 -7.04
C MET A 16 -28.37 -14.55 -7.49
N THR A 17 -28.77 -13.73 -8.47
CA THR A 17 -28.01 -12.57 -8.94
C THR A 17 -28.23 -11.31 -8.09
N LEU A 18 -29.38 -11.17 -7.42
CA LEU A 18 -29.66 -10.04 -6.51
C LEU A 18 -28.89 -10.13 -5.17
N LEU A 19 -28.48 -11.33 -4.76
CA LEU A 19 -27.64 -11.55 -3.57
C LEU A 19 -26.17 -11.16 -3.81
N LEU A 20 -25.70 -11.20 -5.06
CA LEU A 20 -24.34 -10.79 -5.41
C LEU A 20 -24.18 -9.26 -5.41
N TRP A 21 -25.25 -8.49 -5.64
CA TRP A 21 -25.19 -7.02 -5.60
C TRP A 21 -25.02 -6.46 -4.18
N HIS A 22 -25.68 -7.07 -3.19
CA HIS A 22 -25.60 -6.65 -1.78
C HIS A 22 -24.27 -7.02 -1.10
N SER A 23 -23.46 -7.89 -1.71
CA SER A 23 -22.17 -8.31 -1.15
C SER A 23 -21.09 -7.20 -1.14
N ARG A 24 -21.27 -6.11 -1.90
CA ARG A 24 -20.35 -4.96 -1.86
C ARG A 24 -20.33 -4.26 -0.49
N ALA A 25 -21.44 -4.28 0.25
CA ALA A 25 -21.53 -3.64 1.56
C ALA A 25 -20.68 -4.34 2.64
N ALA A 26 -20.37 -5.63 2.48
CA ALA A 26 -19.53 -6.38 3.42
C ALA A 26 -18.02 -6.16 3.21
N ALA A 27 -17.60 -5.55 2.09
CA ALA A 27 -16.19 -5.34 1.77
C ALA A 27 -15.61 -4.07 2.45
N GLU A 28 -16.43 -3.05 2.69
CA GLU A 28 -15.95 -1.76 3.22
C GLU A 28 -15.38 -1.80 4.66
N PRO A 29 -15.93 -2.57 5.62
CA PRO A 29 -15.39 -2.60 6.99
C PRO A 29 -13.99 -3.23 7.07
N LEU A 30 -13.67 -4.15 6.17
CA LEU A 30 -12.40 -4.89 6.16
C LEU A 30 -11.27 -4.13 5.48
N GLU A 31 -11.56 -3.07 4.73
CA GLU A 31 -10.52 -2.24 4.10
C GLU A 31 -9.72 -1.46 5.16
N HIS A 32 -10.36 -1.11 6.28
CA HIS A 32 -9.77 -0.34 7.37
C HIS A 32 -9.26 -1.20 8.54
N TYR A 33 -9.49 -2.52 8.50
CA TYR A 33 -8.99 -3.41 9.54
C TYR A 33 -7.48 -3.61 9.43
N GLN A 34 -6.74 -3.05 10.38
CA GLN A 34 -5.31 -3.25 10.55
C GLN A 34 -5.05 -4.39 11.55
N PRO A 35 -4.40 -5.49 11.14
CA PRO A 35 -4.01 -6.56 12.06
C PRO A 35 -3.17 -6.02 13.24
N PRO A 36 -3.39 -6.51 14.48
CA PRO A 36 -2.63 -6.07 15.65
C PRO A 36 -1.11 -6.15 15.48
N LEU A 37 -0.64 -7.10 14.67
CA LEU A 37 0.75 -7.23 14.26
C LEU A 37 1.29 -5.96 13.60
N LEU A 38 0.59 -5.44 12.58
CA LEU A 38 1.00 -4.25 11.84
C LEU A 38 1.00 -3.03 12.75
N ALA A 39 -0.06 -2.88 13.56
CA ALA A 39 -0.13 -1.78 14.52
C ALA A 39 1.02 -1.81 15.55
N LYS A 40 1.48 -3.00 15.97
CA LYS A 40 2.61 -3.14 16.90
C LYS A 40 3.95 -2.82 16.21
N ALA A 41 4.12 -3.26 14.97
CA ALA A 41 5.32 -2.99 14.16
C ALA A 41 5.43 -1.50 13.78
N GLU A 42 4.32 -0.86 13.46
CA GLU A 42 4.23 0.59 13.19
C GLU A 42 4.58 1.39 14.44
N ARG A 43 3.95 1.09 15.58
CA ARG A 43 4.30 1.71 16.87
C ARG A 43 5.76 1.52 17.26
N ALA A 44 6.40 0.43 16.81
CA ALA A 44 7.84 0.24 17.04
C ALA A 44 8.66 1.26 16.22
N LEU A 45 8.28 1.54 14.96
CA LEU A 45 8.94 2.57 14.14
C LEU A 45 8.72 3.98 14.68
N GLU A 46 7.51 4.30 15.13
CA GLU A 46 7.20 5.61 15.74
C GLU A 46 8.09 5.87 16.98
N ARG A 47 8.47 4.82 17.71
CA ARG A 47 9.38 4.89 18.85
C ARG A 47 10.87 4.80 18.48
N GLY A 48 11.22 4.86 17.20
CA GLY A 48 12.61 4.72 16.74
C GLY A 48 13.21 3.33 16.97
N GLN A 49 12.38 2.28 16.99
CA GLN A 49 12.81 0.88 17.20
C GLN A 49 12.69 0.05 15.91
N PRO A 50 13.45 0.36 14.84
CA PRO A 50 13.30 -0.31 13.55
C PRO A 50 13.64 -1.81 13.60
N ARG A 51 14.64 -2.21 14.38
CA ARG A 51 14.98 -3.63 14.59
C ARG A 51 13.83 -4.42 15.22
N ARG A 52 13.10 -3.81 16.15
CA ARG A 52 11.91 -4.43 16.77
C ARG A 52 10.76 -4.55 15.77
N SER A 53 10.56 -3.54 14.90
CA SER A 53 9.57 -3.60 13.83
C SER A 53 9.87 -4.78 12.88
N LEU A 54 11.12 -4.91 12.43
CA LEU A 54 11.55 -6.04 11.59
C LEU A 54 11.36 -7.39 12.28
N ALA A 55 11.76 -7.52 13.55
CA ALA A 55 11.60 -8.76 14.30
C ALA A 55 10.13 -9.17 14.44
N LEU A 56 9.20 -8.22 14.53
CA LEU A 56 7.77 -8.52 14.57
C LEU A 56 7.25 -9.08 13.24
N LEU A 57 7.78 -8.59 12.11
CA LEU A 57 7.32 -8.93 10.76
C LEU A 57 8.09 -10.08 10.11
N GLN A 58 9.22 -10.49 10.70
CA GLN A 58 10.08 -11.54 10.16
C GLN A 58 9.31 -12.85 9.96
N GLY A 59 9.33 -13.37 8.72
CA GLY A 59 8.62 -14.59 8.32
C GLY A 59 7.10 -14.44 8.18
N ARG A 60 6.51 -13.31 8.58
CA ARG A 60 5.06 -13.15 8.73
C ARG A 60 4.41 -12.29 7.66
N VAL A 61 5.19 -11.55 6.87
CA VAL A 61 4.67 -10.69 5.80
C VAL A 61 3.81 -11.48 4.81
N LEU A 62 4.26 -12.67 4.40
CA LEU A 62 3.56 -13.51 3.43
C LEU A 62 2.32 -14.20 4.02
N GLU A 63 2.23 -14.31 5.34
CA GLU A 63 1.04 -14.84 6.05
C GLU A 63 -0.12 -13.84 6.04
N LEU A 64 0.16 -12.56 5.78
CA LEU A 64 -0.87 -11.53 5.70
C LEU A 64 -1.63 -11.60 4.38
N ARG A 65 -2.90 -11.17 4.45
CA ARG A 65 -3.79 -11.08 3.29
C ARG A 65 -3.12 -10.23 2.20
N PRO A 66 -3.02 -10.72 0.95
CA PRO A 66 -2.55 -9.94 -0.19
C PRO A 66 -3.32 -8.62 -0.36
N GLY A 67 -2.70 -7.65 -1.02
CA GLY A 67 -3.23 -6.29 -1.12
C GLY A 67 -2.89 -5.44 0.10
N ALA A 68 -3.85 -4.67 0.63
CA ALA A 68 -3.57 -3.60 1.58
C ALA A 68 -2.77 -4.01 2.85
N GLN A 69 -3.05 -5.19 3.43
CA GLN A 69 -2.36 -5.62 4.66
C GLN A 69 -0.92 -6.05 4.39
N ARG A 70 -0.70 -6.84 3.34
CA ARG A 70 0.65 -7.25 2.93
C ARG A 70 1.46 -6.07 2.41
N ALA A 71 0.84 -5.18 1.63
CA ALA A 71 1.44 -3.93 1.18
C ALA A 71 1.91 -3.06 2.35
N ALA A 72 1.04 -2.87 3.37
CA ALA A 72 1.41 -2.14 4.59
C ALA A 72 2.55 -2.82 5.36
N ALA A 73 2.59 -4.15 5.41
CA ALA A 73 3.70 -4.87 6.04
C ALA A 73 5.02 -4.65 5.30
N HIS A 74 5.01 -4.71 3.97
CA HIS A 74 6.16 -4.38 3.14
C HIS A 74 6.61 -2.92 3.32
N ASP A 75 5.68 -1.96 3.41
CA ASP A 75 6.01 -0.56 3.70
C ASP A 75 6.68 -0.39 5.07
N LEU A 76 6.21 -1.10 6.10
CA LEU A 76 6.86 -1.11 7.42
C LEU A 76 8.26 -1.69 7.36
N VAL A 77 8.50 -2.77 6.60
CA VAL A 77 9.84 -3.34 6.39
C VAL A 77 10.75 -2.34 5.64
N CYS A 78 10.25 -1.73 4.58
CA CYS A 78 10.91 -0.67 3.81
C CYS A 78 11.36 0.46 4.75
N ARG A 79 10.43 1.04 5.52
CA ARG A 79 10.70 2.10 6.50
C ARG A 79 11.68 1.67 7.58
N ALA A 80 11.62 0.43 8.05
CA ALA A 80 12.49 -0.08 9.10
C ALA A 80 13.95 -0.25 8.64
N TYR A 81 14.19 -0.76 7.43
CA TYR A 81 15.53 -0.83 6.85
C TYR A 81 16.04 0.57 6.46
N PHE A 82 15.16 1.40 5.89
CA PHE A 82 15.44 2.78 5.56
C PHE A 82 15.89 3.58 6.81
N ALA A 83 15.20 3.44 7.95
CA ALA A 83 15.60 4.09 9.21
C ALA A 83 16.96 3.61 9.75
N GLN A 84 17.48 2.48 9.27
CA GLN A 84 18.81 1.96 9.60
C GLN A 84 19.88 2.35 8.56
N GLY A 85 19.51 3.07 7.49
CA GLY A 85 20.39 3.37 6.36
C GLY A 85 20.66 2.17 5.44
N ASP A 86 19.96 1.05 5.64
CA ASP A 86 20.12 -0.16 4.84
C ASP A 86 19.23 -0.08 3.59
N TRP A 87 19.63 0.78 2.66
CA TRP A 87 18.84 1.05 1.46
C TRP A 87 18.69 -0.18 0.56
N GLN A 88 19.70 -1.04 0.54
CA GLN A 88 19.72 -2.26 -0.27
C GLN A 88 18.61 -3.23 0.16
N ARG A 89 18.35 -3.36 1.47
CA ARG A 89 17.24 -4.18 1.96
C ARG A 89 15.90 -3.44 2.02
N ALA A 90 15.92 -2.11 2.09
CA ALA A 90 14.71 -1.31 2.07
C ALA A 90 14.01 -1.36 0.70
N GLU A 91 14.77 -1.16 -0.38
CA GLU A 91 14.24 -1.03 -1.75
C GLU A 91 13.27 -2.14 -2.18
N PRO A 92 13.62 -3.44 -2.10
CA PRO A 92 12.70 -4.50 -2.52
C PRO A 92 11.41 -4.53 -1.69
N ALA A 93 11.46 -4.12 -0.42
CA ALA A 93 10.26 -4.00 0.39
C ALA A 93 9.43 -2.77 -0.01
N CYS A 94 10.05 -1.65 -0.40
CA CYS A 94 9.32 -0.49 -0.88
C CYS A 94 8.64 -0.79 -2.23
N ASP A 95 9.31 -1.52 -3.12
CA ASP A 95 8.75 -1.95 -4.40
C ASP A 95 7.57 -2.91 -4.20
N ALA A 96 7.74 -3.95 -3.37
CA ALA A 96 6.67 -4.88 -3.04
C ALA A 96 5.44 -4.18 -2.44
N ALA A 97 5.62 -3.17 -1.59
CA ALA A 97 4.51 -2.39 -1.04
C ALA A 97 3.71 -1.64 -2.13
N VAL A 98 4.38 -1.11 -3.13
CA VAL A 98 3.74 -0.41 -4.25
C VAL A 98 3.07 -1.39 -5.20
N GLU A 99 3.68 -2.55 -5.45
CA GLU A 99 3.19 -3.61 -6.35
C GLU A 99 1.96 -4.34 -5.79
N GLU A 100 1.96 -4.70 -4.51
CA GLU A 100 0.82 -5.36 -3.84
C GLU A 100 -0.46 -4.52 -3.90
N GLY A 101 -0.32 -3.19 -3.99
CA GLY A 101 -1.46 -2.28 -4.04
C GLY A 101 -2.06 -2.03 -2.66
N GLY A 102 -2.10 -0.77 -2.26
CA GLY A 102 -2.48 -0.34 -0.91
C GLY A 102 -3.92 0.13 -0.72
N GLY A 103 -4.79 -0.05 -1.72
CA GLY A 103 -6.10 0.62 -1.74
C GLY A 103 -5.96 2.12 -1.48
N SER A 104 -6.69 2.63 -0.50
CA SER A 104 -6.63 4.04 -0.06
C SER A 104 -5.25 4.47 0.47
N ALA A 105 -4.40 3.55 0.94
CA ALA A 105 -3.05 3.84 1.43
C ALA A 105 -1.99 3.88 0.31
N ALA A 106 -2.34 3.54 -0.94
CA ALA A 106 -1.35 3.38 -2.01
C ALA A 106 -0.56 4.68 -2.35
N TRP A 107 -1.06 5.86 -1.96
CA TRP A 107 -0.32 7.11 -2.09
C TRP A 107 0.86 7.19 -1.11
N SER A 108 0.72 6.66 0.11
CA SER A 108 1.76 6.76 1.14
C SER A 108 2.94 5.85 0.81
N PHE A 109 2.70 4.66 0.27
CA PHE A 109 3.76 3.73 -0.16
C PHE A 109 4.61 4.33 -1.28
N ARG A 110 3.96 4.96 -2.28
CA ARG A 110 4.67 5.68 -3.34
C ARG A 110 5.45 6.87 -2.78
N ASN A 111 4.88 7.62 -1.85
CA ASN A 111 5.59 8.70 -1.18
C ASN A 111 6.84 8.20 -0.43
N ASN A 112 6.72 7.10 0.33
CA ASN A 112 7.84 6.56 1.10
C ASN A 112 8.96 6.04 0.20
N ARG A 113 8.61 5.32 -0.88
CA ARG A 113 9.59 4.90 -1.90
C ARG A 113 10.25 6.10 -2.59
N GLY A 114 9.48 7.14 -2.89
CA GLY A 114 9.99 8.40 -3.46
C GLY A 114 11.03 9.06 -2.55
N VAL A 115 10.78 9.14 -1.24
CA VAL A 115 11.75 9.67 -0.26
C VAL A 115 13.04 8.85 -0.28
N MET A 116 12.91 7.53 -0.28
CA MET A 116 14.02 6.59 -0.30
C MET A 116 14.88 6.76 -1.57
N ARG A 117 14.24 6.88 -2.74
CA ARG A 117 14.90 7.13 -4.03
C ARG A 117 15.59 8.49 -4.09
N LEU A 118 14.94 9.54 -3.56
CA LEU A 118 15.51 10.89 -3.53
C LEU A 118 16.82 10.92 -2.75
N LEU A 119 16.87 10.26 -1.59
CA LEU A 119 18.07 10.21 -0.75
C LEU A 119 19.22 9.39 -1.34
N GLN A 120 18.91 8.46 -2.23
CA GLN A 120 19.93 7.78 -3.04
C GLN A 120 20.36 8.58 -4.28
N GLY A 121 19.88 9.82 -4.45
CA GLY A 121 20.17 10.65 -5.61
C GLY A 121 19.42 10.25 -6.88
N ARG A 122 18.45 9.32 -6.79
CA ARG A 122 17.59 8.92 -7.92
C ARG A 122 16.42 9.89 -8.07
N THR A 123 16.75 11.16 -8.32
CA THR A 123 15.81 12.30 -8.29
C THR A 123 14.62 12.10 -9.24
N ASP A 124 14.87 11.68 -10.49
CA ASP A 124 13.79 11.52 -11.48
C ASP A 124 12.79 10.43 -11.08
N ALA A 125 13.29 9.29 -10.57
CA ALA A 125 12.46 8.21 -10.08
C ALA A 125 11.64 8.64 -8.83
N ALA A 126 12.24 9.45 -7.96
CA ALA A 126 11.54 10.04 -6.82
C ALA A 126 10.41 10.99 -7.25
N ILE A 127 10.66 11.87 -8.22
CA ILE A 127 9.64 12.78 -8.77
C ILE A 127 8.48 11.97 -9.36
N ALA A 128 8.76 10.90 -10.10
CA ALA A 128 7.73 10.02 -10.67
C ALA A 128 6.84 9.41 -9.57
N ASP A 129 7.45 8.91 -8.49
CA ASP A 129 6.74 8.36 -7.34
C ASP A 129 5.90 9.42 -6.61
N PHE A 130 6.45 10.60 -6.35
CA PHE A 130 5.72 11.68 -5.69
C PHE A 130 4.55 12.21 -6.54
N ARG A 131 4.72 12.32 -7.86
CA ARG A 131 3.62 12.71 -8.77
C ARG A 131 2.52 11.65 -8.78
N ALA A 132 2.88 10.38 -8.77
CA ALA A 132 1.91 9.29 -8.66
C ALA A 132 1.17 9.33 -7.31
N ALA A 133 1.89 9.57 -6.20
CA ALA A 133 1.28 9.77 -4.89
C ALA A 133 0.34 10.99 -4.87
N ALA A 134 0.71 12.10 -5.52
CA ALA A 134 -0.08 13.33 -5.57
C ALA A 134 -1.38 13.15 -6.37
N ARG A 135 -1.36 12.34 -7.43
CA ARG A 135 -2.59 11.98 -8.16
C ARG A 135 -3.56 11.18 -7.28
N LEU A 136 -3.05 10.29 -6.43
CA LEU A 136 -3.86 9.47 -5.54
C LEU A 136 -4.39 10.26 -4.32
N GLN A 137 -3.57 11.16 -3.77
CA GLN A 137 -3.96 12.01 -2.63
C GLN A 137 -3.55 13.48 -2.87
N PRO A 138 -4.34 14.24 -3.65
CA PRO A 138 -3.99 15.62 -4.05
C PRO A 138 -3.82 16.60 -2.89
N ARG A 139 -4.46 16.34 -1.75
CA ARG A 139 -4.41 17.20 -0.56
C ARG A 139 -3.34 16.77 0.47
N SER A 140 -2.48 15.81 0.13
CA SER A 140 -1.42 15.34 1.04
C SER A 140 -0.29 16.35 1.14
N ARG A 141 -0.22 17.06 2.28
CA ARG A 141 0.87 18.01 2.58
C ARG A 141 2.26 17.36 2.54
N PRO A 142 2.49 16.15 3.10
CA PRO A 142 3.79 15.47 2.98
C PRO A 142 4.21 15.23 1.53
N VAL A 143 3.29 14.74 0.69
CA VAL A 143 3.57 14.49 -0.73
C VAL A 143 3.93 15.76 -1.47
N ALA A 144 3.15 16.84 -1.28
CA ALA A 144 3.43 18.12 -1.92
C ALA A 144 4.80 18.69 -1.53
N LYS A 145 5.17 18.59 -0.25
CA LYS A 145 6.50 19.02 0.23
C LYS A 145 7.63 18.21 -0.40
N ASN A 146 7.47 16.89 -0.45
CA ASN A 146 8.49 15.99 -0.99
C ASN A 146 8.66 16.15 -2.51
N LEU A 147 7.56 16.32 -3.25
CA LEU A 147 7.59 16.62 -4.68
C LEU A 147 8.33 17.93 -4.95
N ALA A 148 7.95 19.01 -4.26
CA ALA A 148 8.60 20.31 -4.42
C ALA A 148 10.09 20.28 -4.05
N LEU A 149 10.47 19.50 -3.04
CA LEU A 149 11.88 19.29 -2.71
C LEU A 149 12.60 18.59 -3.87
N ALA A 150 12.06 17.48 -4.38
CA ALA A 150 12.67 16.72 -5.45
C ALA A 150 12.81 17.54 -6.76
N GLU A 151 11.80 18.33 -7.11
CA GLU A 151 11.83 19.20 -8.29
C GLU A 151 12.89 20.31 -8.17
N ARG A 152 13.07 20.89 -6.97
CA ARG A 152 14.17 21.83 -6.72
C ARG A 152 15.54 21.15 -6.81
N THR A 153 15.67 19.94 -6.27
CA THR A 153 16.92 19.16 -6.36
C THR A 153 17.27 18.87 -7.82
N ALA A 154 16.28 18.48 -8.64
CA ALA A 154 16.49 18.26 -10.07
C ALA A 154 16.95 19.54 -10.77
N ALA A 155 16.27 20.67 -10.55
CA ALA A 155 16.64 21.95 -11.14
C ALA A 155 18.08 22.37 -10.79
N ALA A 156 18.50 22.18 -9.53
CA ALA A 156 19.87 22.47 -9.09
C ALA A 156 20.91 21.53 -9.73
N GLN A 157 20.56 20.26 -9.96
CA GLN A 157 21.44 19.31 -10.65
C GLN A 157 21.67 19.68 -12.11
N PHE A 158 20.64 20.24 -12.79
CA PHE A 158 20.78 20.72 -14.16
C PHE A 158 21.58 22.02 -14.26
N SER A 159 21.48 22.93 -13.28
CA SER A 159 22.24 24.20 -13.30
C SER A 159 23.75 24.04 -13.05
N LEU A 160 24.19 22.86 -12.62
CA LEU A 160 25.60 22.55 -12.32
C LEU A 160 26.30 21.75 -13.43
N ARG A 161 25.59 21.44 -14.52
CA ARG A 161 26.12 20.76 -15.71
C ARG A 161 26.27 21.75 -16.85
#